data_AF-A0A0A2MDT4-F1
#
_entry.id   AF-A0A0A2MDT4-F1
#
_cell.length_a   1.000
_cell.length_b   1.000
_cell.length_c   1.000
_cell.angle_alpha   90.00
_cell.angle_beta   90.00
_cell.angle_gamma   90.00
#
_symmetry.space_group_name_H-M   'P 1'
#
loop_
_entity.id
_entity.type
_entity.pdbx_description
1 polymer ?
#
loop_
_entity_poly.entity_id
_entity_poly.type
_entity_poly.pdbx_seq_one_letter_code
_entity_poly.pdbx_strand_id
1 'polypeptide(L)'
;MKIIKIKQIMKKVILFLSILVFIGCGNSEPNESNAKEAARAAIIHNLKNINSANFHQNEVIADLGGGVYQYKETVNATNNFGGSIANDVTVKVKYVGGDASEVSSWSILDIQFSER
;
A
#
# COMPACT_ATOMS: atom_id res chain seq x y z
N MET A 1 -40.40 10.60 -38.30
CA MET A 1 -39.72 9.67 -37.37
C MET A 1 -38.22 9.89 -37.47
N LYS A 2 -37.54 9.98 -36.31
CA LYS A 2 -36.09 10.13 -36.07
C LYS A 2 -35.42 11.48 -36.37
N ILE A 3 -35.38 12.28 -35.31
CA ILE A 3 -34.33 13.24 -34.93
C ILE A 3 -32.98 12.50 -34.87
N ILE A 4 -31.86 13.17 -35.15
CA ILE A 4 -30.63 13.21 -34.33
C ILE A 4 -29.66 14.24 -34.93
N LYS A 5 -29.58 15.40 -34.27
CA LYS A 5 -28.47 16.36 -34.39
C LYS A 5 -27.32 15.83 -33.52
N ILE A 6 -26.22 15.39 -34.13
CA ILE A 6 -24.99 15.09 -33.37
C ILE A 6 -24.18 16.37 -33.30
N LYS A 7 -24.42 17.11 -32.21
CA LYS A 7 -23.61 18.23 -31.74
C LYS A 7 -22.23 17.66 -31.37
N GLN A 8 -21.20 17.91 -32.17
CA GLN A 8 -19.83 17.55 -31.82
C GLN A 8 -19.41 18.37 -30.59
N ILE A 9 -19.43 17.72 -29.43
CA ILE A 9 -18.99 18.29 -28.16
C ILE A 9 -17.46 18.26 -28.13
N MET A 10 -16.88 19.43 -28.43
CA MET A 10 -15.72 20.05 -27.79
C MET A 10 -14.66 19.13 -27.15
N LYS A 11 -13.50 19.14 -27.82
CA LYS A 11 -12.13 18.98 -27.31
C LYS A 11 -12.01 19.00 -25.77
N LYS A 12 -11.83 17.83 -25.16
CA LYS A 12 -11.18 17.72 -23.85
C LYS A 12 -9.71 17.43 -24.09
N VAL A 13 -8.93 18.50 -24.20
CA VAL A 13 -7.48 18.48 -23.98
C VAL A 13 -7.30 18.17 -22.50
N ILE A 14 -6.99 16.91 -22.18
CA ILE A 14 -6.48 16.57 -20.85
C ILE A 14 -4.97 16.49 -20.99
N LEU A 15 -4.38 17.49 -20.35
CA LEU A 15 -2.98 17.80 -20.14
C LEU A 15 -2.24 16.58 -19.58
N PHE A 16 -1.42 15.91 -20.40
CA PHE A 16 -0.37 15.00 -19.91
C PHE A 16 0.80 15.85 -19.43
N LEU A 17 0.65 16.43 -18.23
CA LEU A 17 1.77 17.02 -17.49
C LEU A 17 1.95 16.17 -16.24
N SER A 18 3.02 15.37 -16.22
CA SER A 18 3.62 14.68 -15.06
C SER A 18 4.40 13.48 -15.60
N ILE A 19 5.69 13.22 -15.37
CA ILE A 19 6.69 13.71 -14.44
C ILE A 19 8.03 13.31 -15.07
N LEU A 20 8.98 14.25 -15.14
CA LEU A 20 10.39 13.97 -15.40
C LEU A 20 11.13 14.43 -14.15
N VAL A 21 11.23 13.58 -13.13
CA VAL A 21 11.87 13.90 -11.86
C VAL A 21 12.53 12.63 -11.30
N PHE A 22 13.85 12.56 -11.55
CA PHE A 22 14.92 11.84 -10.85
C PHE A 22 14.91 10.30 -10.85
N ILE A 23 15.63 9.73 -11.82
CA ILE A 23 16.46 8.53 -11.55
C ILE A 23 17.61 9.00 -10.65
N GLY A 24 17.35 9.11 -9.36
CA GLY A 24 18.39 8.98 -8.36
C GLY A 24 18.58 7.50 -8.13
N CYS A 25 19.63 6.91 -8.69
CA CYS A 25 20.18 5.64 -8.17
C CYS A 25 20.79 5.93 -6.78
N GLY A 26 19.93 6.18 -5.81
CA GLY A 26 20.30 6.15 -4.40
C GLY A 26 19.64 4.91 -3.86
N ASN A 27 20.42 3.86 -3.61
CA ASN A 27 19.90 2.74 -2.81
C ASN A 27 19.42 3.37 -1.49
N SER A 28 18.11 3.39 -1.29
CA SER A 28 17.59 3.96 -0.05
C SER A 28 17.97 3.03 1.11
N GLU A 29 18.33 3.63 2.24
CA GLU A 29 18.64 2.87 3.44
C GLU A 29 17.34 2.36 4.10
N PRO A 30 17.35 1.16 4.71
CA PRO A 30 16.20 0.65 5.42
C PRO A 30 15.85 1.56 6.60
N ASN A 31 14.60 2.02 6.62
CA ASN A 31 14.06 2.90 7.65
C ASN A 31 12.58 2.53 7.90
N GLU A 32 11.98 3.14 8.91
CA GLU A 32 10.59 2.88 9.30
C GLU A 32 9.58 3.18 8.18
N SER A 33 9.78 4.21 7.36
CA SER A 33 8.87 4.56 6.26
C SER A 33 8.82 3.43 5.24
N ASN A 34 9.99 2.97 4.81
CA ASN A 34 10.12 1.90 3.83
C ASN A 34 9.61 0.55 4.37
N ALA A 35 9.92 0.24 5.64
CA ALA A 35 9.43 -0.95 6.30
C ALA A 35 7.90 -0.97 6.43
N LYS A 36 7.28 0.21 6.69
CA LYS A 36 5.82 0.37 6.70
C LYS A 36 5.21 0.09 5.34
N GLU A 37 5.79 0.61 4.26
CA GLU A 37 5.29 0.36 2.90
C GLU A 37 5.32 -1.13 2.56
N ALA A 38 6.43 -1.81 2.88
CA ALA A 38 6.55 -3.25 2.73
C ALA A 38 5.52 -4.03 3.58
N ALA A 39 5.32 -3.63 4.84
CA ALA A 39 4.34 -4.24 5.72
C ALA A 39 2.91 -4.07 5.18
N ARG A 40 2.52 -2.87 4.74
CA ARG A 40 1.19 -2.63 4.16
C ARG A 40 0.96 -3.42 2.88
N ALA A 41 1.96 -3.52 2.01
CA ALA A 41 1.87 -4.38 0.83
C ALA A 41 1.62 -5.85 1.22
N ALA A 42 2.29 -6.35 2.25
CA ALA A 42 2.05 -7.69 2.80
C ALA A 42 0.62 -7.86 3.33
N ILE A 43 0.08 -6.85 4.02
CA ILE A 43 -1.30 -6.88 4.53
C ILE A 43 -2.29 -6.97 3.37
N ILE A 44 -2.17 -6.08 2.37
CA ILE A 44 -3.05 -6.06 1.19
C ILE A 44 -3.03 -7.40 0.46
N HIS A 45 -1.84 -8.00 0.30
CA HIS A 45 -1.70 -9.30 -0.35
C HIS A 45 -2.39 -10.43 0.43
N ASN A 46 -2.43 -10.36 1.77
CA ASN A 46 -3.08 -11.37 2.61
C ASN A 46 -4.59 -11.15 2.78
N LEU A 47 -5.07 -9.92 2.63
CA LEU A 47 -6.50 -9.60 2.62
C LEU A 47 -7.12 -10.00 1.27
N LYS A 48 -7.69 -11.20 1.19
CA LYS A 48 -8.33 -11.72 -0.02
C LYS A 48 -9.58 -10.90 -0.39
N ASN A 49 -9.76 -10.62 -1.68
CA ASN A 49 -10.99 -10.06 -2.27
C ASN A 49 -11.44 -8.69 -1.71
N ILE A 50 -10.50 -7.84 -1.34
CA ILE A 50 -10.80 -6.48 -0.90
C ILE A 50 -10.97 -5.53 -2.10
N ASN A 51 -11.96 -4.65 -2.00
CA ASN A 51 -12.13 -3.51 -2.91
C ASN A 51 -11.36 -2.29 -2.39
N SER A 52 -11.35 -2.11 -1.07
CA SER A 52 -10.62 -1.06 -0.39
C SER A 52 -10.10 -1.54 0.95
N ALA A 53 -8.95 -1.01 1.36
CA ALA A 53 -8.42 -1.10 2.71
C ALA A 53 -8.10 0.32 3.19
N ASN A 54 -8.56 0.64 4.38
CA ASN A 54 -8.26 1.89 5.06
C ASN A 54 -7.26 1.62 6.18
N PHE A 55 -6.07 2.17 6.00
CA PHE A 55 -4.95 2.16 6.94
C PHE A 55 -4.98 3.45 7.79
N HIS A 56 -4.03 3.63 8.71
CA HIS A 56 -3.80 4.76 9.61
C HIS A 56 -4.65 4.80 10.88
N GLN A 57 -5.09 3.64 11.37
CA GLN A 57 -5.71 3.53 12.69
C GLN A 57 -4.77 2.83 13.66
N ASN A 58 -4.42 3.50 14.76
CA ASN A 58 -3.50 2.98 15.78
C ASN A 58 -2.15 2.51 15.21
N GLU A 59 -1.61 3.23 14.22
CA GLU A 59 -0.32 2.91 13.61
C GLU A 59 0.81 2.98 14.65
N VAL A 60 1.55 1.89 14.76
CA VAL A 60 2.78 1.81 15.54
C VAL A 60 3.83 1.06 14.71
N ILE A 61 5.02 1.63 14.61
CA ILE A 61 6.19 0.96 14.05
C ILE A 61 7.32 0.99 15.07
N ALA A 62 8.07 -0.09 15.13
CA ALA A 62 9.24 -0.21 15.99
C ALA A 62 10.37 -0.92 15.24
N ASP A 63 11.55 -0.30 15.23
CA ASP A 63 12.80 -0.96 14.85
C ASP A 63 13.23 -1.94 15.97
N LEU A 64 13.37 -3.21 15.61
CA LEU A 64 13.84 -4.26 16.52
C LEU A 64 15.34 -4.51 16.40
N GLY A 65 16.04 -3.76 15.55
CA GLY A 65 17.45 -3.92 15.21
C GLY A 65 17.68 -4.98 14.12
N GLY A 66 18.88 -4.96 13.53
CA GLY A 66 19.27 -5.94 12.51
C GLY A 66 18.45 -5.87 11.22
N GLY A 67 17.89 -4.70 10.91
CA GLY A 67 17.01 -4.49 9.75
C GLY A 67 15.63 -5.12 9.89
N VAL A 68 15.22 -5.47 11.11
CA VAL A 68 13.91 -6.05 11.42
C VAL A 68 13.01 -4.98 12.02
N TYR A 69 11.82 -4.84 11.45
CA TYR A 69 10.82 -3.87 11.89
C TYR A 69 9.52 -4.58 12.23
N GLN A 70 8.88 -4.14 13.30
CA GLN A 70 7.54 -4.58 13.66
C GLN A 70 6.55 -3.45 13.41
N TYR A 71 5.58 -3.72 12.55
CA TYR A 71 4.49 -2.84 12.20
C TYR A 71 3.20 -3.34 12.84
N LYS A 72 2.42 -2.43 13.42
CA LYS A 72 1.09 -2.70 13.98
C LYS A 72 0.12 -1.64 13.51
N GLU A 73 -1.06 -2.07 13.07
CA GLU A 73 -2.11 -1.16 12.65
C GLU A 73 -3.47 -1.85 12.65
N THR A 74 -4.54 -1.10 12.93
CA THR A 74 -5.91 -1.54 12.68
C THR A 74 -6.26 -1.26 11.22
N VAL A 75 -6.70 -2.29 10.49
CA VAL A 75 -7.06 -2.21 9.08
C VAL A 75 -8.54 -2.47 8.91
N ASN A 76 -9.25 -1.50 8.31
CA ASN A 76 -10.63 -1.68 7.91
C ASN A 76 -10.67 -2.02 6.43
N ALA A 77 -11.15 -3.21 6.10
CA ALA A 77 -11.25 -3.66 4.72
C ALA A 77 -12.71 -3.86 4.31
N THR A 78 -13.02 -3.52 3.06
CA THR A 78 -14.35 -3.70 2.48
C THR A 78 -14.25 -4.55 1.22
N ASN A 79 -15.10 -5.57 1.10
CA ASN A 79 -15.16 -6.43 -0.08
C ASN A 79 -16.13 -5.89 -1.16
N ASN A 80 -16.14 -6.53 -2.33
CA ASN A 80 -17.00 -6.15 -3.47
C ASN A 80 -18.51 -6.32 -3.21
N PHE A 81 -18.90 -6.96 -2.10
CA PHE A 81 -20.28 -7.21 -1.71
C PHE A 81 -20.75 -6.24 -0.60
N GLY A 82 -19.93 -5.26 -0.22
CA GLY A 82 -20.25 -4.28 0.82
C GLY A 82 -20.04 -4.78 2.26
N GLY A 83 -19.50 -5.98 2.45
CA GLY A 83 -19.08 -6.48 3.76
C GLY A 83 -17.81 -5.76 4.22
N SER A 84 -17.77 -5.36 5.49
CA SER A 84 -16.62 -4.69 6.10
C SER A 84 -16.10 -5.48 7.30
N ILE A 85 -14.77 -5.57 7.41
CA ILE A 85 -14.07 -6.19 8.54
C ILE A 85 -13.07 -5.19 9.10
N ALA A 86 -12.92 -5.17 10.42
CA ALA A 86 -11.89 -4.43 11.13
C ALA A 86 -10.97 -5.42 11.83
N ASN A 87 -9.70 -5.45 11.43
CA ASN A 87 -8.70 -6.36 12.01
C ASN A 87 -7.55 -5.57 12.60
N ASP A 88 -7.11 -5.96 13.79
CA ASP A 88 -5.82 -5.54 14.30
C ASP A 88 -4.75 -6.42 13.68
N VAL A 89 -3.76 -5.80 13.02
CA VAL A 89 -2.74 -6.48 12.25
C VAL A 89 -1.37 -6.20 12.84
N THR A 90 -0.57 -7.25 13.03
CA THR A 90 0.85 -7.13 13.38
C THR A 90 1.68 -7.81 12.29
N VAL A 91 2.66 -7.10 11.74
CA VAL A 91 3.56 -7.59 10.70
C VAL A 91 5.00 -7.40 11.15
N LYS A 92 5.85 -8.40 10.96
CA LYS A 92 7.31 -8.26 11.10
C LYS A 92 7.93 -8.40 9.73
N VAL A 93 8.70 -7.39 9.33
CA VAL A 93 9.44 -7.38 8.07
C VAL A 93 10.94 -7.30 8.35
N LYS A 94 11.73 -7.91 7.48
CA LYS A 94 13.19 -7.86 7.50
C LYS A 94 13.72 -7.36 6.18
N TYR A 95 14.57 -6.35 6.19
CA TYR A 95 15.31 -5.95 5.01
C TYR A 95 16.31 -7.04 4.62
N VAL A 96 16.28 -7.46 3.36
CA VAL A 96 17.11 -8.57 2.83
C VAL A 96 18.19 -8.12 1.83
N GLY A 97 18.24 -6.82 1.50
CA GLY A 97 19.18 -6.25 0.53
C GLY A 97 18.48 -5.69 -0.70
N GLY A 98 19.16 -4.82 -1.46
CA GLY A 98 18.59 -4.10 -2.61
C GLY A 98 18.25 -2.64 -2.28
N ASP A 99 17.29 -2.05 -2.98
CA ASP A 99 16.78 -0.71 -2.66
C ASP A 99 15.69 -0.85 -1.59
N ALA A 100 15.87 -0.23 -0.41
CA ALA A 100 14.89 -0.35 0.66
C ALA A 100 13.51 0.24 0.31
N SER A 101 13.39 1.09 -0.72
CA SER A 101 12.11 1.63 -1.18
C SER A 101 11.30 0.60 -1.98
N GLU A 102 11.94 -0.48 -2.44
CA GLU A 102 11.29 -1.56 -3.15
C GLU A 102 10.76 -2.62 -2.17
N VAL A 103 9.48 -2.97 -2.28
CA VAL A 103 8.84 -4.04 -1.48
C VAL A 103 9.56 -5.39 -1.64
N SER A 104 10.16 -5.66 -2.82
CA SER A 104 10.95 -6.87 -3.09
C SER A 104 12.23 -6.99 -2.26
N SER A 105 12.73 -5.89 -1.70
CA SER A 105 13.91 -5.86 -0.83
C SER A 105 13.59 -6.24 0.62
N TRP A 106 12.35 -6.65 0.91
CA TRP A 106 11.87 -7.00 2.25
C TRP A 106 11.29 -8.41 2.28
N SER A 107 11.53 -9.12 3.37
CA SER A 107 10.94 -10.41 3.68
C SER A 107 9.96 -10.31 4.83
N ILE A 108 8.81 -10.97 4.71
CA ILE A 108 7.82 -11.09 5.79
C ILE A 108 8.28 -12.21 6.72
N LEU A 109 8.63 -11.87 7.96
CA LEU A 109 8.98 -12.85 8.97
C LEU A 109 7.74 -13.42 9.66
N ASP A 110 6.76 -12.57 9.91
CA ASP A 110 5.52 -12.93 10.60
C ASP A 110 4.40 -11.97 10.20
N ILE A 111 3.16 -12.48 10.13
CA ILE A 111 1.96 -11.68 9.93
C ILE A 111 0.80 -12.30 10.71
N GLN A 112 0.17 -11.50 11.55
CA GLN A 112 -0.90 -11.91 12.43
C GLN A 112 -2.09 -10.98 12.25
N PHE A 113 -3.28 -11.57 12.08
CA PHE A 113 -4.55 -10.88 12.05
C PHE A 113 -5.36 -11.30 13.28
N SER A 114 -5.89 -10.33 14.01
CA SER A 114 -6.88 -10.54 15.05
C SER A 114 -8.16 -9.80 14.68
N GLU A 115 -9.29 -10.48 14.78
CA GLU A 115 -10.58 -9.80 14.78
C GLU A 115 -10.65 -8.88 16.00
N ARG A 116 -11.37 -7.77 15.82
CA ARG A 116 -11.58 -6.76 16.86
C ARG A 116 -12.96 -6.91 17.50
#